data_AF-A0A0K9FAR3-F1
#
_entry.id   AF-A0A0K9FAR3-F1
#
_cell.length_a   1.000
_cell.length_b   1.000
_cell.length_c   1.000
_cell.angle_alpha   90.00
_cell.angle_beta   90.00
_cell.angle_gamma   90.00
#
_symmetry.space_group_name_H-M   'P 1'
#
loop_
_entity.id
_entity.type
_entity.pdbx_description
1 polymer ?
#
loop_
_entity_poly.entity_id
_entity_poly.type
_entity_poly.pdbx_seq_one_letter_code
_entity_poly.pdbx_strand_id
1 'polypeptide(L)'
;MRVLKNFPQPNTIKGQLHRVLVWITFIIGLCIFIPTLYIEYRQTIQHQNEEMTHYLDAQTYFFESWLSERSSDIHTIANLDYIKDYNYEKSQAFFQDFKEKTDFTDLIFVNKEGIVQFDTATEYSTTGVSMDVNDRKYFQVANKTKQPYITDILISKVTKQPIIAFASPILNAQQQFNGVVFGAVNLDTINQLLQESRVGFLGHSYIIDREGTMLTEFINKQHRSSGNYLVDEHILNAALKNKINGLELYKDANEKWALAKSKPINGGKWFIISEIGLLEAYKPLIIRFSLITFCLVVGSFFTIKMMLHLSKRIEEPIQQLLTGVRKVEQGYYDYQINEQQLAPYALEFQELCASFNEMSDKVRKDTILLKELSITCQLTKLYNRRYLNEQGELVFQKCLEEQNHCSCIAIDIDFFKKVNDTYGHLIGDEVLQHVANIISNSVRSIDIVTRYGGEEFVILSPNTTLESSVKIAERVRQHVEDNPYYADNLEINVTVSIGIAGYGHSKNISTFYELLDSADQALYIAKESGRNQLRVYDNTGIVDVGQLL
;
A
#
# COMPACT_ATOMS: atom_id res chain seq x y z
N MET A 1 -21.12 5.13 -10.43
CA MET A 1 -21.70 4.09 -9.56
C MET A 1 -21.43 2.63 -9.98
N ARG A 2 -20.74 2.35 -11.11
CA ARG A 2 -20.37 0.97 -11.54
C ARG A 2 -19.02 0.44 -11.00
N VAL A 3 -18.23 1.27 -10.33
CA VAL A 3 -16.90 0.90 -9.78
C VAL A 3 -16.99 0.33 -8.35
N LEU A 4 -18.13 0.49 -7.68
CA LEU A 4 -18.33 0.05 -6.28
C LEU A 4 -18.81 -1.40 -6.12
N LYS A 5 -19.05 -2.15 -7.22
CA LYS A 5 -19.48 -3.56 -7.16
C LYS A 5 -18.33 -4.58 -7.03
N ASN A 6 -17.07 -4.13 -7.08
CA ASN A 6 -15.88 -4.98 -6.93
C ASN A 6 -15.24 -4.85 -5.54
N PHE A 7 -15.98 -4.42 -4.52
CA PHE A 7 -15.49 -4.58 -3.16
C PHE A 7 -15.62 -6.06 -2.76
N PRO A 8 -14.50 -6.76 -2.47
CA PRO A 8 -14.53 -8.16 -2.07
C PRO A 8 -15.42 -8.32 -0.84
N GLN A 9 -16.22 -9.39 -0.79
CA GLN A 9 -17.10 -9.66 0.35
C GLN A 9 -16.30 -9.56 1.67
N PRO A 10 -16.85 -8.89 2.71
CA PRO A 10 -16.11 -8.52 3.91
C PRO A 10 -15.60 -9.70 4.73
N ASN A 11 -16.05 -10.93 4.47
CA ASN A 11 -15.64 -12.12 5.22
C ASN A 11 -14.70 -13.06 4.43
N THR A 12 -14.18 -12.62 3.27
CA THR A 12 -13.15 -13.39 2.55
C THR A 12 -11.77 -13.06 3.12
N ILE A 13 -10.87 -14.06 3.16
CA ILE A 13 -9.45 -13.87 3.53
C ILE A 13 -8.86 -12.70 2.74
N LYS A 14 -9.18 -12.60 1.45
CA LYS A 14 -8.84 -11.48 0.56
C LYS A 14 -9.25 -10.11 1.10
N GLY A 15 -10.52 -9.95 1.48
CA GLY A 15 -11.05 -8.70 1.99
C GLY A 15 -10.49 -8.31 3.36
N GLN A 16 -10.14 -9.29 4.20
CA GLN A 16 -9.49 -9.03 5.49
C GLN A 16 -8.02 -8.63 5.32
N LEU A 17 -7.24 -9.38 4.52
CA LEU A 17 -5.83 -9.11 4.26
C LEU A 17 -5.65 -7.72 3.65
N HIS A 18 -6.47 -7.39 2.64
CA HIS A 18 -6.40 -6.09 1.98
C HIS A 18 -6.71 -4.92 2.94
N ARG A 19 -7.74 -5.05 3.79
CA ARG A 19 -8.08 -4.00 4.76
C ARG A 19 -6.98 -3.79 5.80
N VAL A 20 -6.50 -4.87 6.43
CA VAL A 20 -5.45 -4.77 7.46
C VAL A 20 -4.21 -4.07 6.92
N LEU A 21 -3.81 -4.43 5.71
CA LEU A 21 -2.61 -3.89 5.10
C LEU A 21 -2.77 -2.44 4.61
N VAL A 22 -3.95 -2.02 4.13
CA VAL A 22 -4.25 -0.60 3.87
C VAL A 22 -4.14 0.22 5.16
N TRP A 23 -4.65 -0.32 6.28
CA TRP A 23 -4.49 0.33 7.58
C TRP A 23 -3.02 0.42 8.02
N ILE A 24 -2.24 -0.65 7.86
CA ILE A 24 -0.81 -0.65 8.22
C ILE A 24 -0.04 0.40 7.41
N THR A 25 -0.23 0.45 6.08
CA THR A 25 0.45 1.43 5.23
C THR A 25 0.07 2.87 5.59
N PHE A 26 -1.21 3.12 5.88
CA PHE A 26 -1.68 4.42 6.34
C PHE A 26 -1.08 4.82 7.70
N ILE A 27 -1.07 3.91 8.67
CA ILE A 27 -0.53 4.15 10.01
C ILE A 27 0.97 4.44 9.94
N ILE A 28 1.74 3.64 9.20
CA ILE A 28 3.19 3.86 9.02
C ILE A 28 3.44 5.23 8.37
N GLY A 29 2.68 5.57 7.32
CA GLY A 29 2.78 6.88 6.67
C GLY A 29 2.52 8.02 7.65
N LEU A 30 1.50 7.90 8.49
CA LEU A 30 1.12 8.92 9.48
C LEU A 30 2.16 9.04 10.61
N CYS A 31 2.71 7.91 11.07
CA CYS A 31 3.78 7.85 12.08
C CYS A 31 5.10 8.46 11.60
N ILE A 32 5.38 8.44 10.29
CA ILE A 32 6.56 9.12 9.73
C ILE A 32 6.25 10.60 9.48
N PHE A 33 5.09 10.89 8.89
CA PHE A 33 4.75 12.24 8.43
C PHE A 33 4.60 13.26 9.55
N ILE A 34 3.86 12.93 10.62
CA ILE A 34 3.57 13.89 11.71
C ILE A 34 4.85 14.32 12.43
N PRO A 35 5.74 13.41 12.88
CA PRO A 35 6.98 13.82 13.54
C PRO A 35 7.92 14.60 12.62
N THR A 36 8.06 14.19 11.35
CA THR A 36 8.91 14.92 10.40
C THR A 36 8.38 16.33 10.16
N LEU A 37 7.07 16.49 9.98
CA LEU A 37 6.44 17.80 9.85
C LEU A 37 6.71 18.69 11.07
N TYR A 38 6.57 18.12 12.27
CA TYR A 38 6.83 18.83 13.51
C TYR A 38 8.30 19.27 13.63
N ILE A 39 9.24 18.39 13.28
CA ILE A 39 10.68 18.69 13.31
C ILE A 39 11.01 19.80 12.32
N GLU A 40 10.57 19.69 11.06
CA GLU A 40 10.83 20.70 10.02
C GLU A 40 10.23 22.05 10.38
N TYR A 41 9.01 22.07 10.95
CA TYR A 41 8.38 23.29 11.44
C TYR A 41 9.23 23.95 12.54
N ARG A 42 9.65 23.18 13.55
CA ARG A 42 10.49 23.68 14.65
C ARG A 42 11.83 24.21 14.15
N GLN A 43 12.49 23.48 13.25
CA GLN A 43 13.76 23.89 12.66
C GLN A 43 13.62 25.15 11.82
N THR A 44 12.57 25.27 11.00
CA THR A 44 12.32 26.46 10.18
C THR A 44 12.13 27.69 11.07
N ILE A 45 11.31 27.59 12.12
CA ILE A 45 11.07 28.69 13.05
C ILE A 45 12.34 29.10 13.79
N GLN A 46 13.11 28.13 14.27
CA GLN A 46 14.36 28.40 14.96
C GLN A 46 15.38 29.07 14.03
N HIS A 47 15.52 28.58 12.80
CA HIS A 47 16.42 29.14 11.82
C HIS A 47 16.04 30.59 11.45
N GLN A 48 14.75 30.86 11.18
CA GLN A 48 14.27 32.21 10.92
C GLN A 48 14.50 33.14 12.13
N ASN A 49 14.32 32.63 13.36
CA ASN A 49 14.63 33.37 14.57
C ASN A 49 16.12 33.74 14.66
N GLU A 50 17.03 32.80 14.41
CA GLU A 50 18.47 33.02 14.46
C GLU A 50 18.94 33.99 13.35
N GLU A 51 18.50 33.77 12.10
CA GLU A 51 18.84 34.65 10.97
C GLU A 51 18.38 36.08 11.21
N MET A 52 17.13 36.29 11.65
CA MET A 52 16.61 37.62 11.97
C MET A 52 17.38 38.28 13.12
N THR A 53 17.78 37.53 14.16
CA THR A 53 18.60 38.08 15.25
C THR A 53 19.95 38.54 14.73
N HIS A 54 20.67 37.69 14.01
CA HIS A 54 22.01 38.01 13.50
C HIS A 54 21.98 39.20 12.55
N TYR A 55 20.99 39.23 11.64
CA TYR A 55 20.80 40.35 10.74
C TYR A 55 20.50 41.65 11.51
N LEU A 56 19.58 41.62 12.47
CA LEU A 56 19.24 42.78 13.28
C LEU A 56 20.41 43.27 14.15
N ASP A 57 21.21 42.35 14.69
CA ASP A 57 22.41 42.66 15.47
C ASP A 57 23.47 43.34 14.61
N ALA A 58 23.74 42.83 13.40
CA ALA A 58 24.68 43.42 12.46
C ALA A 58 24.23 44.83 12.02
N GLN A 59 22.94 44.98 11.68
CA GLN A 59 22.34 46.26 11.30
C GLN A 59 22.41 47.28 12.45
N THR A 60 22.07 46.85 13.66
CA THR A 60 22.18 47.70 14.86
C THR A 60 23.61 48.15 15.09
N TYR A 61 24.57 47.23 15.02
CA TYR A 61 25.98 47.55 15.22
C TYR A 61 26.49 48.54 14.18
N PHE A 62 26.19 48.30 12.90
CA PHE A 62 26.57 49.19 11.81
C PHE A 62 25.99 50.60 12.01
N PHE A 63 24.70 50.70 12.30
CA PHE A 63 24.03 51.98 12.44
C PHE A 63 24.49 52.76 13.68
N GLU A 64 24.66 52.10 14.83
CA GLU A 64 25.20 52.73 16.05
C GLU A 64 26.65 53.18 15.85
N SER A 65 27.46 52.38 15.13
CA SER A 65 28.83 52.77 14.77
C SER A 65 28.83 54.01 13.89
N TRP A 66 27.97 54.06 12.86
CA TRP A 66 27.83 55.22 11.98
C TRP A 66 27.36 56.47 12.72
N LEU A 67 26.36 56.35 13.62
CA LEU A 67 25.92 57.46 14.47
C LEU A 67 27.05 58.00 15.35
N SER A 68 27.82 57.10 15.96
CA SER A 68 28.95 57.44 16.81
C SER A 68 30.05 58.15 16.01
N GLU A 69 30.37 57.66 14.81
CA GLU A 69 31.36 58.25 13.90
C GLU A 69 30.95 59.66 13.48
N ARG A 70 29.74 59.86 12.96
CA ARG A 70 29.23 61.18 12.56
C ARG A 70 29.17 62.17 13.74
N SER A 71 28.79 61.70 14.93
CA SER A 71 28.84 62.51 16.15
C SER A 71 30.28 62.92 16.52
N SER A 72 31.23 61.99 16.39
CA SER A 72 32.66 62.23 16.61
C SER A 72 33.25 63.21 15.61
N ASP A 73 32.86 63.12 14.34
CA ASP A 73 33.28 64.04 13.27
C ASP A 73 32.88 65.47 13.63
N ILE A 74 31.61 65.72 13.93
CA ILE A 74 31.14 67.07 14.31
C ILE A 74 31.81 67.55 15.60
N HIS A 75 32.05 66.67 16.57
CA HIS A 75 32.77 67.04 17.78
C HIS A 75 34.23 67.42 17.52
N THR A 76 34.90 66.73 16.62
CA THR A 76 36.26 67.08 16.17
C THR A 76 36.24 68.45 15.50
N ILE A 77 35.29 68.70 14.60
CA ILE A 77 35.13 69.97 13.89
C ILE A 77 34.88 71.13 14.87
N ALA A 78 33.98 70.96 15.83
CA ALA A 78 33.69 71.97 16.86
C ALA A 78 34.91 72.31 17.72
N ASN A 79 35.92 71.44 17.75
CA ASN A 79 37.13 71.59 18.54
C ASN A 79 38.32 72.20 17.80
N LEU A 80 38.23 72.42 16.49
CA LEU A 80 39.30 73.04 15.69
C LEU A 80 39.53 74.50 16.09
N ASP A 81 40.79 74.93 16.14
CA ASP A 81 41.16 76.26 16.64
C ASP A 81 40.46 77.39 15.86
N TYR A 82 40.44 77.32 14.53
CA TYR A 82 39.79 78.32 13.69
C TYR A 82 38.26 78.36 13.82
N ILE A 83 37.64 77.28 14.32
CA ILE A 83 36.21 77.23 14.66
C ILE A 83 35.96 77.90 16.02
N LYS A 84 36.82 77.63 17.01
CA LYS A 84 36.75 78.25 18.35
C LYS A 84 37.05 79.75 18.31
N ASP A 85 37.92 80.17 17.40
CA ASP A 85 38.34 81.55 17.21
C ASP A 85 37.44 82.33 16.23
N TYR A 86 36.33 81.75 15.76
CA TYR A 86 35.36 82.41 14.88
C TYR A 86 35.96 82.89 13.54
N ASN A 87 36.94 82.17 12.99
CA ASN A 87 37.50 82.47 11.67
C ASN A 87 36.57 81.95 10.56
N TYR A 88 35.50 82.70 10.29
CA TYR A 88 34.42 82.29 9.40
C TYR A 88 34.89 81.89 8.00
N GLU A 89 35.86 82.60 7.42
CA GLU A 89 36.37 82.31 6.07
C GLU A 89 37.01 80.91 6.00
N LYS A 90 37.90 80.58 6.95
CA LYS A 90 38.52 79.25 7.03
C LYS A 90 37.51 78.18 7.39
N SER A 91 36.61 78.47 8.33
CA SER A 91 35.56 77.54 8.75
C SER A 91 34.62 77.18 7.62
N GLN A 92 34.18 78.16 6.83
CA GLN A 92 33.28 77.94 5.69
C GLN A 92 33.96 77.13 4.59
N ALA A 93 35.22 77.45 4.25
CA ALA A 93 35.98 76.69 3.26
C ALA A 93 36.17 75.22 3.68
N PHE A 94 36.48 74.97 4.95
CA PHE A 94 36.60 73.61 5.48
C PHE A 94 35.26 72.87 5.45
N PHE A 95 34.16 73.52 5.83
CA PHE A 95 32.84 72.88 5.86
C PHE A 95 32.43 72.44 4.44
N GLN A 96 32.70 73.25 3.42
CA GLN A 96 32.42 72.87 2.03
C GLN A 96 33.23 71.66 1.58
N ASP A 97 34.56 71.66 1.81
CA ASP A 97 35.43 70.52 1.47
C ASP A 97 35.05 69.23 2.22
N PHE A 98 34.68 69.36 3.50
CA PHE A 98 34.26 68.23 4.32
C PHE A 98 32.91 67.65 3.88
N LYS A 99 31.95 68.52 3.55
CA LYS A 99 30.65 68.11 3.00
C LYS A 99 30.80 67.29 1.72
N GLU A 100 31.68 67.69 0.80
CA GLU A 100 31.90 66.95 -0.46
C GLU A 100 32.45 65.53 -0.24
N LYS A 101 33.07 65.25 0.91
CA LYS A 101 33.71 63.98 1.23
C LYS A 101 32.90 63.10 2.19
N THR A 102 31.74 63.57 2.65
CA THR A 102 30.97 62.90 3.71
C THR A 102 29.48 62.88 3.41
N ASP A 103 28.73 62.17 4.25
CA ASP A 103 27.29 61.99 4.08
C ASP A 103 26.46 63.19 4.60
N PHE A 104 27.12 64.24 5.09
CA PHE A 104 26.44 65.43 5.60
C PHE A 104 25.84 66.24 4.45
N THR A 105 24.55 66.50 4.53
CA THR A 105 23.82 67.31 3.55
C THR A 105 23.98 68.81 3.81
N ASP A 106 24.23 69.16 5.07
CA ASP A 106 24.54 70.52 5.48
C ASP A 106 25.41 70.52 6.74
N LEU A 107 26.31 71.50 6.84
CA LEU A 107 27.12 71.79 8.02
C LEU A 107 26.92 73.26 8.36
N ILE A 108 26.56 73.53 9.61
CA ILE A 108 26.07 74.83 10.04
C ILE A 108 26.85 75.29 11.26
N PHE A 109 27.29 76.55 11.23
CA PHE A 109 27.90 77.23 12.37
C PHE A 109 26.89 78.20 13.01
N VAL A 110 26.68 78.05 14.32
CA VAL A 110 25.79 78.89 15.11
C VAL A 110 26.58 79.56 16.22
N ASN A 111 26.44 80.87 16.36
CA ASN A 111 27.09 81.61 17.44
C ASN A 111 26.40 81.37 18.81
N LYS A 112 26.95 81.95 19.88
CA LYS A 112 26.41 81.81 21.25
C LYS A 112 25.01 82.42 21.43
N GLU A 113 24.61 83.38 20.60
CA GLU A 113 23.28 83.99 20.58
C GLU A 113 22.21 83.13 19.87
N GLY A 114 22.59 81.98 19.30
CA GLY A 114 21.65 81.11 18.57
C GLY A 114 21.39 81.58 17.14
N ILE A 115 22.29 82.38 16.59
CA ILE A 115 22.19 82.91 15.22
C ILE A 115 23.14 82.15 14.29
N VAL A 116 22.57 81.60 13.21
CA VAL A 116 23.34 80.96 12.13
C VAL A 116 24.23 81.99 11.45
N GLN A 117 25.54 81.73 11.41
CA GLN A 117 26.52 82.61 10.76
C GLN A 117 26.76 82.20 9.30
N PHE A 118 26.89 80.91 9.04
CA PHE A 118 26.98 80.34 7.70
C PHE A 118 26.58 78.86 7.71
N ASP A 119 26.25 78.36 6.53
CA ASP A 119 25.94 76.96 6.23
C ASP A 119 26.53 76.56 4.86
N THR A 120 26.37 75.29 4.52
CA THR A 120 26.88 74.72 3.26
C THR A 120 25.80 74.34 2.27
N ALA A 121 24.52 74.37 2.66
CA ALA A 121 23.40 73.99 1.79
C ALA A 121 22.87 75.17 0.98
N THR A 122 23.07 76.39 1.43
CA THR A 122 22.56 77.60 0.78
C THR A 122 23.62 78.69 0.69
N GLU A 123 23.44 79.59 -0.28
CA GLU A 123 24.26 80.80 -0.42
C GLU A 123 23.82 81.88 0.60
N TYR A 124 23.54 81.51 1.87
CA TYR A 124 23.07 82.43 2.93
C TYR A 124 24.02 83.63 3.13
N SER A 125 25.30 83.47 2.81
CA SER A 125 26.32 84.53 2.80
C SER A 125 25.99 85.73 1.88
N THR A 126 25.03 85.61 0.96
CA THR A 126 24.65 86.68 0.02
C THR A 126 23.34 87.41 0.33
N THR A 127 22.47 86.91 1.22
CA THR A 127 21.10 87.45 1.41
C THR A 127 20.85 88.19 2.73
N GLY A 128 21.78 88.13 3.70
CA GLY A 128 21.77 88.98 4.90
C GLY A 128 20.68 88.71 5.94
N VAL A 129 19.87 87.66 5.80
CA VAL A 129 18.83 87.30 6.78
C VAL A 129 19.35 86.23 7.74
N SER A 130 19.75 86.65 8.94
CA SER A 130 20.16 85.77 10.03
C SER A 130 19.03 84.88 10.53
N MET A 131 19.26 83.57 10.63
CA MET A 131 18.27 82.61 11.12
C MET A 131 18.49 82.28 12.59
N ASP A 132 17.46 82.49 13.40
CA ASP A 132 17.45 82.15 14.83
C ASP A 132 17.10 80.67 15.04
N VAL A 133 17.88 79.97 15.85
CA VAL A 133 17.71 78.55 16.21
C VAL A 133 17.60 78.31 17.72
N ASN A 134 17.37 79.34 18.54
CA ASN A 134 17.18 79.21 19.99
C ASN A 134 16.01 78.30 20.40
N ASP A 135 15.01 78.18 19.53
CA ASP A 135 13.86 77.27 19.67
C ASP A 135 14.19 75.80 19.37
N ARG A 136 15.37 75.51 18.82
CA ARG A 136 15.73 74.16 18.38
C ARG A 136 16.36 73.34 19.50
N LYS A 137 15.89 72.09 19.63
CA LYS A 137 16.36 71.13 20.64
C LYS A 137 17.88 70.94 20.62
N TYR A 138 18.52 70.85 19.45
CA TYR A 138 19.99 70.67 19.39
C TYR A 138 20.73 71.81 20.07
N PHE A 139 20.30 73.05 19.87
CA PHE A 139 20.95 74.23 20.43
C PHE A 139 20.73 74.32 21.94
N GLN A 140 19.48 74.12 22.38
CA GLN A 140 19.11 74.12 23.79
C GLN A 140 19.84 73.02 24.58
N VAL A 141 19.92 71.81 24.02
CA VAL A 141 20.61 70.69 24.66
C VAL A 141 22.11 70.95 24.67
N ALA A 142 22.73 71.33 23.56
CA ALA A 142 24.16 71.60 23.52
C ALA A 142 24.59 72.73 24.48
N ASN A 143 23.80 73.81 24.59
CA ASN A 143 24.04 74.89 25.54
C ASN A 143 23.93 74.42 27.00
N LYS A 144 22.92 73.59 27.31
CA LYS A 144 22.66 73.11 28.67
C LYS A 144 23.63 72.01 29.12
N THR A 145 23.87 71.01 28.28
CA THR A 145 24.65 69.82 28.64
C THR A 145 26.14 70.01 28.36
N LYS A 146 26.50 70.89 27.42
CA LYS A 146 27.87 71.04 26.90
C LYS A 146 28.45 69.73 26.37
N GLN A 147 27.59 68.84 25.88
CA GLN A 147 27.97 67.55 25.29
C GLN A 147 27.42 67.43 23.86
N PRO A 148 28.05 66.60 23.01
CA PRO A 148 27.48 66.23 21.71
C PRO A 148 26.07 65.66 21.86
N TYR A 149 25.21 65.96 20.91
CA TYR A 149 23.80 65.54 20.92
C TYR A 149 23.31 65.22 19.52
N ILE A 150 22.71 64.04 19.38
CA ILE A 150 22.00 63.60 18.18
C ILE A 150 20.51 63.87 18.41
N THR A 151 19.90 64.70 17.55
CA THR A 151 18.47 65.01 17.62
C THR A 151 17.63 63.85 17.11
N ASP A 152 16.36 63.82 17.50
CA ASP A 152 15.33 63.12 16.72
C ASP A 152 15.10 63.84 15.38
N ILE A 153 14.15 63.37 14.56
CA ILE A 153 13.82 64.02 13.30
C ILE A 153 13.31 65.44 13.56
N LEU A 154 13.88 66.39 12.84
CA LEU A 154 13.40 67.75 12.79
C LEU A 154 13.35 68.25 11.36
N ILE A 155 12.39 69.12 11.07
CA ILE A 155 12.35 69.80 9.76
C ILE A 155 13.41 70.90 9.75
N SER A 156 14.34 70.84 8.81
CA SER A 156 15.36 71.88 8.63
C SER A 156 14.70 73.25 8.41
N LYS A 157 15.15 74.28 9.14
CA LYS A 157 14.66 75.65 8.86
C LYS A 157 15.12 76.14 7.49
N VAL A 158 16.24 75.61 6.99
CA VAL A 158 16.91 75.97 5.73
C VAL A 158 16.26 75.24 4.56
N THR A 159 16.42 73.92 4.48
CA THR A 159 15.98 73.11 3.32
C THR A 159 14.50 72.71 3.36
N LYS A 160 13.83 72.90 4.51
CA LYS A 160 12.47 72.40 4.79
C LYS A 160 12.30 70.88 4.67
N GLN A 161 13.40 70.12 4.60
CA GLN A 161 13.40 68.67 4.58
C GLN A 161 13.58 68.10 6.00
N PRO A 162 13.07 66.88 6.28
CA PRO A 162 13.33 66.18 7.52
C PRO A 162 14.81 65.74 7.60
N ILE A 163 15.45 66.07 8.72
CA ILE A 163 16.87 65.80 8.98
C ILE A 163 17.09 65.26 10.38
N ILE A 164 18.21 64.56 10.53
CA ILE A 164 18.84 64.25 11.82
C ILE A 164 20.04 65.18 11.97
N ALA A 165 20.09 65.92 13.08
CA ALA A 165 21.18 66.85 13.37
C ALA A 165 22.13 66.24 14.40
N PHE A 166 23.42 66.19 14.04
CA PHE A 166 24.54 65.87 14.90
C PHE A 166 25.12 67.18 15.38
N ALA A 167 24.87 67.55 16.63
CA ALA A 167 25.29 68.84 17.18
C ALA A 167 26.39 68.67 18.21
N SER A 168 27.38 69.56 18.17
CA SER A 168 28.46 69.63 19.15
C SER A 168 28.69 71.06 19.60
N PRO A 169 28.78 71.32 20.92
CA PRO A 169 28.99 72.65 21.44
C PRO A 169 30.44 73.11 21.18
N ILE A 170 30.57 74.37 20.78
CA ILE A 170 31.86 75.06 20.73
C ILE A 170 32.11 75.61 22.13
N LEU A 171 33.22 75.22 22.75
CA LEU A 171 33.60 75.67 24.08
C LEU A 171 34.82 76.59 23.98
N ASN A 172 34.79 77.72 24.68
CA ASN A 172 35.95 78.61 24.79
C ASN A 172 37.03 78.00 25.72
N ALA A 173 38.19 78.67 25.83
CA ALA A 173 39.29 78.24 26.69
C ALA A 173 38.89 78.06 28.17
N GLN A 174 37.84 78.75 28.61
CA GLN A 174 37.27 78.65 29.97
C GLN A 174 36.13 77.63 30.09
N GLN A 175 35.93 76.75 29.10
CA GLN A 175 34.87 75.72 29.07
C GLN A 175 33.44 76.30 29.16
N GLN A 176 33.27 77.55 28.70
CA GLN A 176 31.98 78.19 28.54
C GLN A 176 31.45 77.98 27.12
N PHE A 177 30.13 77.86 27.02
CA PHE A 177 29.44 77.71 25.75
C PHE A 177 29.66 78.94 24.87
N ASN A 178 30.11 78.70 23.65
CA ASN A 178 30.48 79.73 22.68
C ASN A 178 29.91 79.41 21.30
N GLY A 179 28.77 78.72 21.22
CA GLY A 179 28.11 78.36 19.96
C GLY A 179 27.99 76.86 19.73
N VAL A 180 27.50 76.48 18.56
CA VAL A 180 27.28 75.07 18.14
C VAL A 180 27.71 74.91 16.70
N VAL A 181 28.45 73.84 16.43
CA VAL A 181 28.54 73.28 15.08
C VAL A 181 27.55 72.13 15.02
N PHE A 182 26.77 72.06 13.95
CA PHE A 182 26.00 70.84 13.69
C PHE A 182 26.02 70.44 12.22
N GLY A 183 26.05 69.13 12.00
CA GLY A 183 25.87 68.53 10.69
C GLY A 183 24.48 67.92 10.58
N ALA A 184 23.83 68.14 9.43
CA ALA A 184 22.53 67.59 9.09
C ALA A 184 22.68 66.44 8.10
N VAL A 185 22.02 65.32 8.39
CA VAL A 185 21.89 64.19 7.46
C VAL A 185 20.41 64.02 7.11
N ASN A 186 20.10 63.86 5.83
CA ASN A 186 18.74 63.61 5.35
C ASN A 186 18.33 62.15 5.62
N LEU A 187 17.02 61.91 5.68
CA LEU A 187 16.49 60.56 5.84
C LEU A 187 16.83 59.62 4.68
N ASP A 188 16.99 60.15 3.47
CA ASP A 188 17.35 59.36 2.28
C ASP A 188 18.71 58.68 2.43
N THR A 189 19.69 59.38 3.02
CA THR A 189 21.01 58.83 3.34
C THR A 189 20.89 57.65 4.32
N ILE A 190 20.05 57.79 5.34
CA ILE A 190 19.83 56.73 6.33
C ILE A 190 19.18 55.50 5.68
N ASN A 191 18.22 55.72 4.78
CA ASN A 191 17.61 54.64 4.01
C ASN A 191 18.64 53.93 3.11
N GLN A 192 19.49 54.68 2.42
CA GLN A 192 20.56 54.13 1.58
C GLN A 192 21.54 53.28 2.41
N LEU A 193 21.96 53.77 3.58
CA LEU A 193 22.86 53.06 4.48
C LEU A 193 22.28 51.72 4.98
N LEU A 194 20.98 51.68 5.30
CA LEU A 194 20.30 50.44 5.68
C LEU A 194 20.18 49.46 4.52
N GLN A 195 20.01 49.95 3.29
CA GLN A 195 19.93 49.11 2.10
C GLN A 195 21.30 48.54 1.70
N GLU A 196 22.36 49.35 1.75
CA GLU A 196 23.72 48.94 1.40
C GLU A 196 24.33 47.97 2.39
N SER A 197 23.95 48.06 3.67
CA SER A 197 24.41 47.15 4.73
C SER A 197 23.65 45.80 4.75
N ARG A 198 22.72 45.56 3.82
CA ARG A 198 21.92 44.33 3.77
C ARG A 198 22.74 43.13 3.31
N VAL A 199 22.85 42.10 4.16
CA VAL A 199 23.54 40.84 3.84
C VAL A 199 22.65 39.64 4.14
N GLY A 200 22.41 38.79 3.13
CA GLY A 200 21.86 37.43 3.29
C GLY A 200 20.39 37.29 3.72
N PHE A 201 19.77 38.33 4.28
CA PHE A 201 18.40 38.29 4.80
C PHE A 201 17.36 38.76 3.77
N LEU A 202 16.30 37.97 3.58
CA LEU A 202 15.23 38.24 2.60
C LEU A 202 14.20 39.28 3.07
N GLY A 203 14.13 39.59 4.36
CA GLY A 203 13.24 40.63 4.87
C GLY A 203 13.78 42.06 4.73
N HIS A 204 13.05 43.01 5.30
CA HIS A 204 13.31 44.44 5.23
C HIS A 204 13.59 45.01 6.62
N SER A 205 14.38 46.08 6.67
CA SER A 205 14.62 46.85 7.90
C SER A 205 14.19 48.29 7.75
N TYR A 206 13.67 48.85 8.84
CA TYR A 206 13.31 50.25 8.95
C TYR A 206 13.48 50.72 10.39
N ILE A 207 13.56 52.04 10.58
CA ILE A 207 13.78 52.65 11.89
C ILE A 207 12.55 53.47 12.28
N ILE A 208 12.16 53.40 13.56
CA ILE A 208 11.08 54.19 14.16
C ILE A 208 11.56 54.94 15.39
N ASP A 209 10.96 56.09 15.71
CA ASP A 209 11.11 56.73 17.03
C ASP A 209 10.17 56.11 18.08
N ARG A 210 10.17 56.66 19.30
CA ARG A 210 9.31 56.21 20.42
C ARG A 210 7.84 56.56 20.23
N GLU A 211 7.56 57.51 19.37
CA GLU A 211 6.23 57.99 19.02
C GLU A 211 5.63 57.17 17.86
N GLY A 212 6.41 56.27 17.26
CA GLY A 212 6.01 55.44 16.12
C GLY A 212 6.18 56.12 14.77
N THR A 213 6.91 57.23 14.70
CA THR A 213 7.25 57.91 13.46
C THR A 213 8.34 57.12 12.73
N MET A 214 8.12 56.81 11.45
CA MET A 214 9.12 56.21 10.58
C MET A 214 10.27 57.17 10.28
N LEU A 215 11.50 56.75 10.53
CA LEU A 215 12.73 57.52 10.25
C LEU A 215 13.39 57.13 8.93
N THR A 216 12.77 56.22 8.18
CA THR A 216 13.25 55.69 6.89
C THR A 216 12.10 55.65 5.89
N GLU A 217 12.37 55.90 4.61
CA GLU A 217 11.34 55.86 3.56
C GLU A 217 10.88 54.41 3.29
N PHE A 218 9.58 54.14 3.48
CA PHE A 218 8.98 52.86 3.08
C PHE A 218 8.76 52.84 1.55
N ILE A 219 9.08 51.73 0.89
CA ILE A 219 9.09 51.55 -0.58
C ILE A 219 7.69 51.56 -1.22
N ASN A 220 6.63 52.05 -0.55
CA ASN A 220 5.28 52.08 -1.12
C ASN A 220 4.78 53.52 -1.36
N LYS A 221 5.18 54.07 -2.52
CA LYS A 221 4.75 55.40 -3.02
C LYS A 221 3.23 55.54 -3.25
N GLN A 222 2.43 54.47 -3.12
CA GLN A 222 1.01 54.47 -3.52
C GLN A 222 0.01 54.96 -2.46
N HIS A 223 0.38 55.03 -1.17
CA HIS A 223 -0.49 55.55 -0.10
C HIS A 223 0.04 56.81 0.59
N ARG A 224 0.66 57.72 -0.17
CA ARG A 224 0.91 59.10 0.30
C ARG A 224 -0.36 59.94 0.22
N SER A 225 -1.35 59.63 1.04
CA SER A 225 -2.47 60.53 1.31
C SER A 225 -2.51 60.80 2.81
N SER A 226 -2.14 62.02 3.17
CA SER A 226 -2.19 62.59 4.53
C SER A 226 -1.12 62.12 5.52
N GLY A 227 0.05 62.78 5.48
CA GLY A 227 0.75 63.37 6.64
C GLY A 227 1.17 62.53 7.86
N ASN A 228 0.72 61.30 8.04
CA ASN A 228 0.98 60.51 9.23
C ASN A 228 2.00 59.43 8.90
N TYR A 229 3.23 59.67 9.32
CA TYR A 229 4.37 58.75 9.30
C TYR A 229 4.28 57.70 10.43
N LEU A 230 3.07 57.42 10.94
CA LEU A 230 2.84 56.60 12.12
C LEU A 230 2.71 55.14 11.73
N VAL A 231 3.55 54.31 12.36
CA VAL A 231 3.49 52.86 12.27
C VAL A 231 2.28 52.33 13.05
N ASP A 232 1.75 51.16 12.65
CA ASP A 232 0.69 50.46 13.37
C ASP A 232 0.99 50.39 14.88
N GLU A 233 -0.01 50.73 15.70
CA GLU A 233 0.07 50.76 17.16
C GLU A 233 0.55 49.42 17.75
N HIS A 234 0.29 48.31 17.06
CA HIS A 234 0.76 46.98 17.44
C HIS A 234 2.29 46.84 17.31
N ILE A 235 2.90 47.41 16.27
CA ILE A 235 4.35 47.36 16.03
C ILE A 235 5.07 48.27 17.03
N LEU A 236 4.52 49.45 17.29
CA LEU A 236 5.05 50.36 18.29
C LEU A 236 4.98 49.71 19.68
N ASN A 237 3.85 49.10 20.03
CA ASN A 237 3.71 48.38 21.29
C ASN A 237 4.64 47.17 21.39
N ALA A 238 4.86 46.43 20.31
CA ALA A 238 5.83 45.33 20.21
C ALA A 238 7.26 45.82 20.47
N ALA A 239 7.66 46.88 19.78
CA ALA A 239 8.96 47.51 19.92
C ALA A 239 9.18 48.08 21.33
N LEU A 240 8.15 48.67 21.94
CA LEU A 240 8.22 49.24 23.30
C LEU A 240 8.16 48.18 24.40
N LYS A 241 7.46 47.05 24.21
CA LYS A 241 7.35 45.96 25.19
C LYS A 241 8.57 45.02 25.23
N ASN A 242 9.54 45.25 24.36
CA ASN A 242 10.58 44.30 23.97
C ASN A 242 11.10 43.40 25.10
N LYS A 243 10.57 42.15 25.15
CA LYS A 243 11.33 40.99 25.63
C LYS A 243 12.17 40.55 24.44
N ILE A 244 13.47 40.85 24.52
CA ILE A 244 14.58 40.73 23.55
C ILE A 244 14.62 39.45 22.67
N ASN A 245 13.77 38.44 22.88
CA ASN A 245 13.90 37.10 22.28
C ASN A 245 12.65 36.56 21.54
N GLY A 246 11.54 37.30 21.42
CA GLY A 246 10.32 36.80 20.78
C GLY A 246 10.22 37.13 19.28
N LEU A 247 9.86 36.16 18.43
CA LEU A 247 9.26 36.47 17.13
C LEU A 247 7.84 36.99 17.38
N GLU A 248 7.54 38.19 16.90
CA GLU A 248 6.18 38.72 16.95
C GLU A 248 5.50 38.61 15.58
N LEU A 249 4.27 38.12 15.61
CA LEU A 249 3.40 38.00 14.45
C LEU A 249 2.42 39.16 14.45
N TYR A 250 2.41 39.95 13.38
CA TYR A 250 1.51 41.11 13.23
C TYR A 250 1.17 41.31 11.75
N LYS A 251 0.32 42.30 11.47
CA LYS A 251 0.01 42.70 10.10
C LYS A 251 0.87 43.90 9.70
N ASP A 252 1.56 43.79 8.58
CA ASP A 252 2.35 44.87 7.99
C ASP A 252 1.45 46.06 7.55
N ALA A 253 2.08 47.13 7.08
CA ALA A 253 1.38 48.32 6.57
C ALA A 253 0.45 48.04 5.36
N ASN A 254 0.52 46.85 4.76
CA ASN A 254 -0.34 46.38 3.67
C ASN A 254 -1.39 45.35 4.15
N GLU A 255 -1.61 45.24 5.47
CA GLU A 255 -2.48 44.28 6.14
C GLU A 255 -2.12 42.79 5.95
N LYS A 256 -0.89 42.49 5.54
CA LYS A 256 -0.37 41.12 5.37
C LYS A 256 0.35 40.66 6.62
N TRP A 257 0.20 39.38 6.95
CA TRP A 257 0.91 38.81 8.08
C TRP A 257 2.43 38.80 7.86
N ALA A 258 3.16 39.29 8.85
CA ALA A 258 4.61 39.37 8.85
C ALA A 258 5.17 39.00 10.24
N LEU A 259 6.41 38.52 10.22
CA LEU A 259 7.21 38.24 11.40
C LEU A 259 8.17 39.40 11.60
N ALA A 260 8.20 39.98 12.80
CA ALA A 260 9.17 41.02 13.14
C ALA A 260 9.99 40.73 14.39
N LYS A 261 11.14 41.41 14.41
CA LYS A 261 11.98 41.64 15.59
C LYS A 261 12.40 43.10 15.64
N SER A 262 12.62 43.60 16.84
CA SER A 262 13.05 44.98 17.06
C SER A 262 14.20 45.06 18.05
N LYS A 263 15.04 46.09 17.92
CA LYS A 263 16.13 46.38 18.86
C LYS A 263 16.25 47.88 19.08
N PRO A 264 16.44 48.35 20.34
CA PRO A 264 16.64 49.77 20.61
C PRO A 264 18.00 50.25 20.09
N ILE A 265 18.03 51.46 19.54
CA ILE A 265 19.23 52.16 19.04
C ILE A 265 19.25 53.62 19.52
N ASN A 266 20.37 54.32 19.37
CA ASN A 266 20.60 55.70 19.79
C ASN A 266 20.25 55.92 21.27
N GLY A 267 20.77 55.06 22.15
CA GLY A 267 20.46 55.09 23.59
C GLY A 267 18.99 54.75 23.91
N GLY A 268 18.31 54.05 23.00
CA GLY A 268 16.91 53.63 23.12
C GLY A 268 15.90 54.71 22.75
N LYS A 269 16.30 55.79 22.08
CA LYS A 269 15.36 56.77 21.51
C LYS A 269 14.66 56.25 20.26
N TRP A 270 15.31 55.38 19.50
CA TRP A 270 14.76 54.79 18.29
C TRP A 270 14.79 53.26 18.37
N PHE A 271 14.05 52.61 17.49
CA PHE A 271 14.05 51.16 17.33
C PHE A 271 14.31 50.82 15.87
N ILE A 272 15.26 49.92 15.63
CA ILE A 272 15.39 49.27 14.33
C ILE A 272 14.52 48.02 14.34
N ILE A 273 13.69 47.86 13.31
CA ILE A 273 12.78 46.74 13.13
C ILE A 273 13.23 45.97 11.90
N SER A 274 13.26 44.65 12.01
CA SER A 274 13.44 43.72 10.90
C SER A 274 12.16 42.92 10.71
N GLU A 275 11.65 42.90 9.48
CA GLU A 275 10.37 42.29 9.11
C GLU A 275 10.54 41.34 7.91
N ILE A 276 9.87 40.19 7.95
CA ILE A 276 9.73 39.28 6.81
C ILE A 276 8.28 38.81 6.67
N GLY A 277 7.76 38.76 5.44
CA GLY A 277 6.40 38.30 5.18
C GLY A 277 6.20 36.83 5.55
N LEU A 278 5.04 36.48 6.11
CA LEU A 278 4.76 35.13 6.62
C LEU A 278 4.92 34.05 5.53
N LEU A 279 4.37 34.31 4.33
CA LEU A 279 4.46 33.37 3.20
C LEU A 279 5.91 33.16 2.74
N GLU A 280 6.74 34.21 2.83
CA GLU A 280 8.15 34.15 2.43
C GLU A 280 8.97 33.41 3.46
N ALA A 281 8.76 33.69 4.75
CA ALA A 281 9.41 33.01 5.87
C ALA A 281 9.14 31.49 5.88
N TYR A 282 7.92 31.08 5.52
CA TYR A 282 7.53 29.66 5.47
C TYR A 282 7.66 29.01 4.08
N LYS A 283 8.09 29.74 3.04
CA LYS A 283 8.28 29.17 1.70
C LYS A 283 9.20 27.93 1.69
N PRO A 284 10.33 27.90 2.42
CA PRO A 284 11.17 26.70 2.50
C PRO A 284 10.42 25.50 3.09
N LEU A 285 9.60 25.72 4.13
CA LEU A 285 8.78 24.69 4.75
C LEU A 285 7.76 24.11 3.76
N ILE A 286 7.06 24.96 3.01
CA ILE A 286 6.07 24.54 2.00
C ILE A 286 6.73 23.67 0.91
N ILE A 287 7.91 24.07 0.44
CA ILE A 287 8.66 23.31 -0.58
C ILE A 287 9.06 21.93 -0.03
N ARG A 288 9.68 21.87 1.16
CA ARG A 288 10.08 20.61 1.80
C ARG A 288 8.88 19.71 2.08
N PHE A 289 7.78 20.29 2.56
CA PHE A 289 6.52 19.59 2.77
C PHE A 289 6.01 18.94 1.48
N SER A 290 5.98 19.70 0.37
CA SER A 290 5.54 19.18 -0.93
C SER A 290 6.40 18.00 -1.42
N LEU A 291 7.71 18.04 -1.18
CA LEU A 291 8.63 16.95 -1.52
C LEU A 291 8.39 15.71 -0.65
N ILE A 292 8.19 15.88 0.67
CA ILE A 292 7.90 14.77 1.58
C ILE A 292 6.57 14.11 1.21
N THR A 293 5.52 14.90 0.95
CA THR A 293 4.23 14.38 0.49
C THR A 293 4.36 13.64 -0.83
N PHE A 294 5.13 14.17 -1.78
CA PHE A 294 5.40 13.49 -3.05
C PHE A 294 6.09 12.14 -2.84
N CYS A 295 7.13 12.07 -2.02
CA CYS A 295 7.82 10.84 -1.67
C CYS A 295 6.90 9.82 -0.99
N LEU A 296 6.01 10.25 -0.09
CA LEU A 296 5.02 9.37 0.54
C LEU A 296 3.99 8.82 -0.46
N VAL A 297 3.54 9.64 -1.41
CA VAL A 297 2.61 9.19 -2.47
C VAL A 297 3.28 8.16 -3.37
N VAL A 298 4.50 8.43 -3.85
CA VAL A 298 5.27 7.48 -4.66
C VAL A 298 5.55 6.20 -3.87
N GLY A 299 5.99 6.32 -2.62
CA GLY A 299 6.21 5.19 -1.73
C GLY A 299 4.95 4.34 -1.55
N SER A 300 3.80 4.96 -1.30
CA SER A 300 2.52 4.25 -1.14
C SER A 300 2.10 3.51 -2.41
N PHE A 301 2.36 4.07 -3.60
CA PHE A 301 2.11 3.36 -4.85
C PHE A 301 2.93 2.06 -4.95
N PHE A 302 4.23 2.11 -4.62
CA PHE A 302 5.09 0.93 -4.63
C PHE A 302 4.69 -0.10 -3.56
N THR A 303 4.36 0.35 -2.33
CA THR A 303 3.93 -0.57 -1.27
C THR A 303 2.61 -1.25 -1.62
N ILE A 304 1.63 -0.51 -2.17
CA ILE A 304 0.36 -1.09 -2.66
C ILE A 304 0.62 -2.13 -3.76
N LYS A 305 1.49 -1.83 -4.74
CA LYS A 305 1.83 -2.78 -5.81
C LYS A 305 2.50 -4.05 -5.28
N MET A 306 3.50 -3.92 -4.42
CA MET A 306 4.20 -5.04 -3.78
C MET A 306 3.23 -5.89 -2.95
N MET A 307 2.31 -5.24 -2.25
CA MET A 307 1.32 -5.87 -1.41
C MET A 307 0.27 -6.66 -2.20
N LEU A 308 -0.23 -6.12 -3.32
CA LEU A 308 -1.12 -6.86 -4.22
C LEU A 308 -0.43 -8.10 -4.78
N HIS A 309 0.87 -8.01 -5.08
CA HIS A 309 1.66 -9.15 -5.51
C HIS A 309 1.76 -10.23 -4.42
N LEU A 310 2.04 -9.85 -3.17
CA LEU A 310 2.10 -10.77 -2.04
C LEU A 310 0.74 -11.44 -1.76
N SER A 311 -0.34 -10.67 -1.78
CA SER A 311 -1.70 -11.20 -1.59
C SER A 311 -2.02 -12.27 -2.63
N LYS A 312 -1.62 -12.06 -3.88
CA LYS A 312 -1.85 -13.01 -4.97
C LYS A 312 -1.08 -14.32 -4.74
N ARG A 313 0.18 -14.24 -4.28
CA ARG A 313 1.00 -15.42 -3.96
C ARG A 313 0.44 -16.30 -2.83
N ILE A 314 -0.41 -15.76 -1.97
CA ILE A 314 -1.08 -16.51 -0.90
C ILE A 314 -2.44 -17.02 -1.39
N GLU A 315 -3.19 -16.20 -2.14
CA GLU A 315 -4.55 -16.50 -2.59
C GLU A 315 -4.60 -17.67 -3.59
N GLU A 316 -3.73 -17.67 -4.61
CA GLU A 316 -3.75 -18.65 -5.69
C GLU A 316 -3.58 -20.11 -5.23
N PRO A 317 -2.57 -20.47 -4.41
CA PRO A 317 -2.40 -21.86 -3.97
C PRO A 317 -3.57 -22.33 -3.09
N ILE A 318 -4.14 -21.46 -2.25
CA ILE A 318 -5.32 -21.80 -1.43
C ILE A 318 -6.53 -22.09 -2.31
N GLN A 319 -6.75 -21.31 -3.37
CA GLN A 319 -7.85 -21.54 -4.32
C GLN A 319 -7.67 -22.85 -5.10
N GLN A 320 -6.44 -23.17 -5.51
CA GLN A 320 -6.14 -24.44 -6.17
C GLN A 320 -6.44 -25.64 -5.26
N LEU A 321 -6.03 -25.55 -3.99
CA LEU A 321 -6.31 -26.59 -2.99
C LEU A 321 -7.82 -26.77 -2.76
N LEU A 322 -8.56 -25.66 -2.55
CA LEU A 322 -10.01 -25.71 -2.37
C LEU A 322 -10.72 -26.30 -3.60
N THR A 323 -10.22 -26.00 -4.80
CA THR A 323 -10.75 -26.56 -6.04
C THR A 323 -10.49 -28.06 -6.11
N GLY A 324 -9.28 -28.51 -5.75
CA GLY A 324 -8.93 -29.92 -5.68
C GLY A 324 -9.81 -30.69 -4.69
N VAL A 325 -10.00 -30.16 -3.47
CA VAL A 325 -10.87 -30.76 -2.46
C VAL A 325 -12.30 -30.92 -2.97
N ARG A 326 -12.87 -29.90 -3.61
CA ARG A 326 -14.23 -29.98 -4.20
C ARG A 326 -14.33 -31.00 -5.32
N LYS A 327 -13.28 -31.18 -6.12
CA LYS A 327 -13.26 -32.20 -7.19
C LYS A 327 -13.27 -33.61 -6.61
N VAL A 328 -12.49 -33.86 -5.57
CA VAL A 328 -12.47 -35.14 -4.85
C VAL A 328 -13.82 -35.41 -4.17
N GLU A 329 -14.44 -34.41 -3.56
CA GLU A 329 -15.80 -34.52 -2.98
C GLU A 329 -16.86 -34.92 -4.02
N GLN A 330 -16.72 -34.43 -5.26
CA GLN A 330 -17.60 -34.77 -6.38
C GLN A 330 -17.28 -36.14 -7.03
N GLY A 331 -16.32 -36.90 -6.50
CA GLY A 331 -15.95 -38.23 -7.01
C GLY A 331 -14.85 -38.25 -8.08
N TYR A 332 -14.25 -37.10 -8.42
CA TYR A 332 -13.13 -37.00 -9.35
C TYR A 332 -11.79 -37.25 -8.63
N TYR A 333 -11.55 -38.50 -8.23
CA TYR A 333 -10.37 -38.90 -7.44
C TYR A 333 -9.05 -38.89 -8.23
N ASP A 334 -9.12 -38.79 -9.55
CA ASP A 334 -7.99 -38.67 -10.47
C ASP A 334 -7.45 -37.23 -10.59
N TYR A 335 -8.14 -36.25 -10.00
CA TYR A 335 -7.70 -34.87 -10.00
C TYR A 335 -6.42 -34.69 -9.18
N GLN A 336 -5.38 -34.14 -9.81
CA GLN A 336 -4.12 -33.78 -9.16
C GLN A 336 -3.80 -32.31 -9.38
N ILE A 337 -3.23 -31.69 -8.35
CA ILE A 337 -2.71 -30.31 -8.42
C ILE A 337 -1.33 -30.38 -9.07
N ASN A 338 -1.09 -29.55 -10.09
CA ASN A 338 0.16 -29.54 -10.83
C ASN A 338 1.31 -28.94 -10.01
N GLU A 339 2.23 -29.79 -9.54
CA GLU A 339 3.40 -29.44 -8.73
C GLU A 339 4.36 -28.47 -9.41
N GLN A 340 4.46 -28.47 -10.75
CA GLN A 340 5.33 -27.52 -11.47
C GLN A 340 4.81 -26.08 -11.35
N GLN A 341 3.49 -25.91 -11.24
CA GLN A 341 2.87 -24.60 -11.03
C GLN A 341 3.04 -24.10 -9.58
N LEU A 342 3.51 -24.96 -8.68
CA LEU A 342 3.69 -24.66 -7.26
C LEU A 342 5.10 -24.14 -6.89
N ALA A 343 6.07 -24.27 -7.80
CA ALA A 343 7.45 -23.78 -7.62
C ALA A 343 7.60 -22.32 -7.13
N PRO A 344 6.78 -21.33 -7.56
CA PRO A 344 6.92 -19.94 -7.11
C PRO A 344 6.29 -19.65 -5.72
N TYR A 345 5.57 -20.61 -5.13
CA TYR A 345 4.95 -20.45 -3.81
C TYR A 345 5.83 -21.01 -2.68
N ALA A 346 5.43 -20.74 -1.44
CA ALA A 346 6.15 -21.19 -0.25
C ALA A 346 6.21 -22.73 -0.15
N LEU A 347 7.24 -23.26 0.51
CA LEU A 347 7.48 -24.70 0.65
C LEU A 347 6.29 -25.39 1.33
N GLU A 348 5.69 -24.74 2.32
CA GLU A 348 4.53 -25.23 3.06
C GLU A 348 3.33 -25.45 2.14
N PHE A 349 3.14 -24.62 1.11
CA PHE A 349 2.08 -24.84 0.11
C PHE A 349 2.40 -26.00 -0.83
N GLN A 350 3.66 -26.19 -1.17
CA GLN A 350 4.11 -27.32 -1.99
C GLN A 350 3.87 -28.64 -1.24
N GLU A 351 4.29 -28.72 0.03
CA GLU A 351 4.08 -29.88 0.90
C GLU A 351 2.60 -30.19 1.09
N LEU A 352 1.76 -29.16 1.29
CA LEU A 352 0.32 -29.35 1.44
C LEU A 352 -0.33 -29.87 0.16
N CYS A 353 0.07 -29.38 -1.01
CA CYS A 353 -0.45 -29.85 -2.29
C CYS A 353 0.04 -31.26 -2.64
N ALA A 354 1.30 -31.59 -2.33
CA ALA A 354 1.85 -32.93 -2.49
C ALA A 354 1.09 -33.93 -1.59
N SER A 355 0.87 -33.57 -0.32
CA SER A 355 0.09 -34.37 0.62
C SER A 355 -1.37 -34.57 0.14
N PHE A 356 -1.95 -33.54 -0.46
CA PHE A 356 -3.27 -33.64 -1.09
C PHE A 356 -3.27 -34.62 -2.28
N ASN A 357 -2.28 -34.53 -3.17
CA ASN A 357 -2.15 -35.44 -4.32
C ASN A 357 -2.03 -36.89 -3.86
N GLU A 358 -1.17 -37.16 -2.86
CA GLU A 358 -1.00 -38.50 -2.29
C GLU A 358 -2.30 -39.03 -1.68
N MET A 359 -3.03 -38.19 -0.94
CA MET A 359 -4.33 -38.55 -0.38
C MET A 359 -5.36 -38.87 -1.46
N SER A 360 -5.46 -38.05 -2.52
CA SER A 360 -6.39 -38.28 -3.63
C SER A 360 -6.10 -39.62 -4.33
N ASP A 361 -4.82 -39.91 -4.58
CA ASP A 361 -4.42 -41.18 -5.19
C ASP A 361 -4.73 -42.39 -4.30
N LYS A 362 -4.57 -42.26 -2.98
CA LYS A 362 -4.93 -43.31 -2.03
C LYS A 362 -6.44 -43.57 -2.05
N VAL A 363 -7.26 -42.52 -1.96
CA VAL A 363 -8.73 -42.64 -2.03
C VAL A 363 -9.15 -43.29 -3.35
N ARG A 364 -8.52 -42.92 -4.47
CA ARG A 364 -8.78 -43.53 -5.78
C ARG A 364 -8.53 -45.04 -5.76
N LYS A 365 -7.35 -45.46 -5.27
CA LYS A 365 -6.97 -46.88 -5.19
C LYS A 365 -7.90 -47.67 -4.28
N ASP A 366 -8.22 -47.14 -3.11
CA ASP A 366 -9.13 -47.77 -2.16
C ASP A 366 -10.54 -47.90 -2.75
N THR A 367 -11.00 -46.88 -3.48
CA THR A 367 -12.31 -46.93 -4.17
C THR A 367 -12.36 -48.00 -5.25
N ILE A 368 -11.30 -48.14 -6.06
CA ILE A 368 -11.20 -49.19 -7.09
C ILE A 368 -11.21 -50.57 -6.42
N LEU A 369 -10.37 -50.77 -5.40
CA LEU A 369 -10.26 -52.03 -4.68
C LEU A 369 -11.60 -52.43 -4.03
N LEU A 370 -12.27 -51.49 -3.37
CA LEU A 370 -13.59 -51.73 -2.77
C LEU A 370 -14.63 -52.10 -3.83
N LYS A 371 -14.58 -51.47 -5.01
CA LYS A 371 -15.48 -51.81 -6.11
C LYS A 371 -15.24 -53.24 -6.61
N GLU A 372 -13.99 -53.64 -6.82
CA GLU A 372 -13.64 -55.01 -7.23
C GLU A 372 -14.07 -56.05 -6.19
N LEU A 373 -13.77 -55.81 -4.90
CA LEU A 373 -14.19 -56.70 -3.81
C LEU A 373 -15.71 -56.81 -3.67
N SER A 374 -16.46 -55.78 -4.08
CA SER A 374 -17.92 -55.77 -4.02
C SER A 374 -18.59 -56.61 -5.12
N ILE A 375 -17.93 -56.78 -6.28
CA ILE A 375 -18.54 -57.40 -7.48
C ILE A 375 -17.99 -58.78 -7.84
N THR A 376 -16.87 -59.18 -7.24
CA THR A 376 -16.17 -60.44 -7.57
C THR A 376 -16.29 -61.46 -6.42
N CYS A 377 -16.42 -62.74 -6.75
CA CYS A 377 -16.31 -63.84 -5.78
C CYS A 377 -14.85 -64.05 -5.39
N GLN A 378 -14.53 -63.96 -4.09
CA GLN A 378 -13.15 -64.05 -3.63
C GLN A 378 -12.48 -65.40 -3.92
N LEU A 379 -13.25 -66.48 -3.91
CA LEU A 379 -12.76 -67.84 -4.16
C LEU A 379 -12.47 -68.08 -5.65
N THR A 380 -13.48 -67.92 -6.50
CA THR A 380 -13.40 -68.32 -7.91
C THR A 380 -12.93 -67.21 -8.85
N LYS A 381 -12.81 -65.97 -8.36
CA LYS A 381 -12.50 -64.75 -9.14
C LYS A 381 -13.50 -64.42 -10.27
N LEU A 382 -14.59 -65.17 -10.39
CA LEU A 382 -15.73 -64.85 -11.23
C LEU A 382 -16.56 -63.71 -10.61
N TYR A 383 -17.45 -63.11 -11.39
CA TYR A 383 -18.43 -62.18 -10.83
C TYR A 383 -19.28 -62.87 -9.77
N ASN A 384 -19.79 -62.08 -8.81
CA ASN A 384 -20.69 -62.58 -7.79
C ASN A 384 -22.16 -62.32 -8.17
N ARG A 385 -23.07 -62.93 -7.42
CA ARG A 385 -24.53 -62.77 -7.63
C ARG A 385 -25.00 -61.32 -7.68
N ARG A 386 -24.39 -60.40 -6.91
CA ARG A 386 -24.76 -58.97 -6.92
C ARG A 386 -24.47 -58.37 -8.29
N TYR A 387 -23.28 -58.61 -8.83
CA TYR A 387 -22.91 -58.12 -10.15
C TYR A 387 -23.82 -58.65 -11.25
N LEU A 388 -24.16 -59.94 -11.22
CA LEU A 388 -25.10 -60.52 -12.18
C LEU A 388 -26.49 -59.88 -12.10
N ASN A 389 -27.01 -59.64 -10.89
CA ASN A 389 -28.31 -58.98 -10.75
C ASN A 389 -28.29 -57.54 -11.29
N GLU A 390 -27.21 -56.80 -11.02
CA GLU A 390 -27.08 -55.40 -11.45
C GLU A 390 -26.82 -55.27 -12.96
N GLN A 391 -25.89 -56.06 -13.50
CA GLN A 391 -25.50 -55.99 -14.91
C GLN A 391 -26.37 -56.85 -15.81
N GLY A 392 -26.92 -57.95 -15.31
CA GLY A 392 -27.76 -58.87 -16.08
C GLY A 392 -29.04 -58.20 -16.57
N GLU A 393 -29.69 -57.39 -15.72
CA GLU A 393 -30.85 -56.59 -16.13
C GLU A 393 -30.47 -55.60 -17.23
N LEU A 394 -29.38 -54.85 -17.07
CA LEU A 394 -28.92 -53.87 -18.08
C LEU A 394 -28.61 -54.53 -19.42
N VAL A 395 -27.91 -55.66 -19.40
CA VAL A 395 -27.55 -56.41 -20.62
C VAL A 395 -28.78 -57.01 -21.28
N PHE A 396 -29.71 -57.55 -20.50
CA PHE A 396 -30.97 -58.10 -21.02
C PHE A 396 -31.85 -57.02 -21.64
N GLN A 397 -32.05 -55.89 -20.96
CA GLN A 397 -32.82 -54.75 -21.48
C GLN A 397 -32.22 -54.23 -22.78
N LYS A 398 -30.89 -54.14 -22.87
CA LYS A 398 -30.22 -53.78 -24.13
C LYS A 398 -30.54 -54.76 -25.26
N CYS A 399 -30.51 -56.06 -24.98
CA CYS A 399 -30.88 -57.07 -25.99
C CYS A 399 -32.36 -56.95 -26.39
N LEU A 400 -33.25 -56.65 -25.45
CA LEU A 400 -34.67 -56.39 -25.69
C LEU A 400 -34.90 -55.19 -26.61
N GLU A 401 -34.25 -54.06 -26.32
CA GLU A 401 -34.33 -52.82 -27.10
C GLU A 401 -33.79 -53.00 -28.53
N GLU A 402 -32.67 -53.72 -28.67
CA GLU A 402 -32.03 -53.99 -29.96
C GLU A 402 -32.67 -55.17 -30.72
N GLN A 403 -33.69 -55.82 -30.16
CA GLN A 403 -34.29 -57.06 -30.69
C GLN A 403 -33.27 -58.18 -30.94
N ASN A 404 -32.24 -58.25 -30.10
CA ASN A 404 -31.19 -59.25 -30.14
C ASN A 404 -31.51 -60.43 -29.20
N HIS A 405 -30.95 -61.60 -29.52
CA HIS A 405 -31.10 -62.80 -28.67
C HIS A 405 -30.28 -62.67 -27.39
N CYS A 406 -30.76 -63.21 -26.28
CA CYS A 406 -30.02 -63.29 -25.03
C CYS A 406 -30.26 -64.65 -24.39
N SER A 407 -29.20 -65.36 -24.02
CA SER A 407 -29.31 -66.70 -23.43
C SER A 407 -28.73 -66.72 -22.02
N CYS A 408 -29.37 -67.49 -21.14
CA CYS A 408 -28.91 -67.73 -19.78
C CYS A 408 -28.66 -69.23 -19.60
N ILE A 409 -27.51 -69.55 -19.01
CA ILE A 409 -27.07 -70.92 -18.73
C ILE A 409 -26.84 -71.02 -17.23
N ALA A 410 -27.68 -71.79 -16.54
CA ALA A 410 -27.54 -72.12 -15.13
C ALA A 410 -26.81 -73.46 -14.98
N ILE A 411 -25.80 -73.52 -14.13
CA ILE A 411 -24.87 -74.65 -14.00
C ILE A 411 -24.74 -75.00 -12.51
N ASP A 412 -24.72 -76.28 -12.20
CA ASP A 412 -24.44 -76.76 -10.85
C ASP A 412 -23.53 -77.99 -10.89
N ILE A 413 -22.58 -78.04 -9.95
CA ILE A 413 -21.66 -79.18 -9.82
C ILE A 413 -22.39 -80.36 -9.19
N ASP A 414 -22.49 -81.44 -9.96
CA ASP A 414 -23.21 -82.63 -9.54
C ASP A 414 -22.58 -83.28 -8.31
N PHE A 415 -23.42 -83.51 -7.30
CA PHE A 415 -23.02 -84.13 -6.04
C PHE A 415 -21.87 -83.40 -5.30
N PHE A 416 -21.73 -82.08 -5.45
CA PHE A 416 -20.65 -81.32 -4.81
C PHE A 416 -20.60 -81.50 -3.28
N LYS A 417 -21.74 -81.67 -2.62
CA LYS A 417 -21.78 -82.03 -1.19
C LYS A 417 -20.98 -83.30 -0.87
N LYS A 418 -21.02 -84.32 -1.73
CA LYS A 418 -20.22 -85.55 -1.54
C LYS A 418 -18.72 -85.27 -1.65
N VAL A 419 -18.31 -84.34 -2.52
CA VAL A 419 -16.90 -83.91 -2.62
C VAL A 419 -16.47 -83.29 -1.30
N ASN A 420 -17.25 -82.35 -0.76
CA ASN A 420 -16.99 -81.74 0.55
C ASN A 420 -16.97 -82.77 1.69
N ASP A 421 -17.96 -83.67 1.72
CA ASP A 421 -18.08 -84.68 2.78
C ASP A 421 -16.94 -85.72 2.73
N THR A 422 -16.38 -85.98 1.55
CA THR A 422 -15.32 -87.00 1.34
C THR A 422 -13.92 -86.42 1.50
N TYR A 423 -13.66 -85.24 0.93
CA TYR A 423 -12.32 -84.65 0.81
C TYR A 423 -12.13 -83.38 1.67
N GLY A 424 -13.19 -82.93 2.34
CA GLY A 424 -13.19 -81.71 3.13
C GLY A 424 -13.42 -80.44 2.29
N HIS A 425 -13.83 -79.37 2.99
CA HIS A 425 -14.16 -78.10 2.35
C HIS A 425 -13.00 -77.43 1.63
N LEU A 426 -11.76 -77.62 2.07
CA LEU A 426 -10.58 -77.03 1.39
C LEU A 426 -10.41 -77.60 -0.02
N ILE A 427 -10.53 -78.92 -0.19
CA ILE A 427 -10.48 -79.57 -1.50
C ILE A 427 -11.72 -79.21 -2.32
N GLY A 428 -12.90 -79.12 -1.69
CA GLY A 428 -14.10 -78.63 -2.37
C GLY A 428 -13.94 -77.21 -2.92
N ASP A 429 -13.31 -76.32 -2.17
CA ASP A 429 -12.99 -74.95 -2.59
C ASP A 429 -12.03 -74.91 -3.80
N GLU A 430 -11.06 -75.81 -3.84
CA GLU A 430 -10.16 -75.96 -5.00
C GLU A 430 -10.90 -76.52 -6.23
N VAL A 431 -11.80 -77.50 -6.04
CA VAL A 431 -12.68 -78.01 -7.10
C VAL A 431 -13.56 -76.90 -7.67
N LEU A 432 -14.09 -76.01 -6.83
CA LEU A 432 -14.85 -74.83 -7.28
C LEU A 432 -14.01 -73.89 -8.13
N GLN A 433 -12.75 -73.64 -7.76
CA GLN A 433 -11.82 -72.83 -8.53
C GLN A 433 -11.48 -73.49 -9.88
N HIS A 434 -11.27 -74.80 -9.88
CA HIS A 434 -11.01 -75.59 -11.07
C HIS A 434 -12.17 -75.52 -12.07
N VAL A 435 -13.40 -75.78 -11.62
CA VAL A 435 -14.60 -75.67 -12.45
C VAL A 435 -14.82 -74.24 -12.93
N ALA A 436 -14.62 -73.24 -12.08
CA ALA A 436 -14.72 -71.82 -12.47
C ALA A 436 -13.74 -71.45 -13.60
N ASN A 437 -12.50 -71.94 -13.54
CA ASN A 437 -11.50 -71.74 -14.59
C ASN A 437 -11.92 -72.42 -15.90
N ILE A 438 -12.44 -73.65 -15.83
CA ILE A 438 -12.97 -74.35 -17.01
C ILE A 438 -14.11 -73.56 -17.65
N ILE A 439 -15.08 -73.10 -16.85
CA ILE A 439 -16.19 -72.29 -17.34
C ILE A 439 -15.69 -71.00 -18.00
N SER A 440 -14.80 -70.26 -17.34
CA SER A 440 -14.27 -68.99 -17.86
C SER A 440 -13.52 -69.15 -19.18
N ASN A 441 -12.74 -70.23 -19.34
CA ASN A 441 -12.03 -70.54 -20.58
C ASN A 441 -12.94 -71.11 -21.69
N SER A 442 -14.15 -71.53 -21.32
CA SER A 442 -15.14 -72.11 -22.23
C SER A 442 -16.13 -71.09 -22.79
N VAL A 443 -16.00 -69.80 -22.47
CA VAL A 443 -16.91 -68.73 -22.90
C VAL A 443 -16.16 -67.57 -23.56
N ARG A 444 -16.90 -66.63 -24.15
CA ARG A 444 -16.32 -65.41 -24.74
C ARG A 444 -16.16 -64.32 -23.68
N SER A 445 -15.28 -63.37 -23.94
CA SER A 445 -15.05 -62.23 -23.03
C SER A 445 -16.27 -61.31 -22.81
N ILE A 446 -17.29 -61.39 -23.68
CA ILE A 446 -18.53 -60.62 -23.55
C ILE A 446 -19.58 -61.35 -22.67
N ASP A 447 -19.38 -62.63 -22.40
CA ASP A 447 -20.30 -63.42 -21.57
C ASP A 447 -20.07 -63.08 -20.09
N ILE A 448 -21.14 -62.86 -19.32
CA ILE A 448 -21.05 -62.59 -17.88
C ILE A 448 -21.05 -63.94 -17.16
N VAL A 449 -19.88 -64.33 -16.63
CA VAL A 449 -19.72 -65.54 -15.84
C VAL A 449 -19.76 -65.22 -14.35
N THR A 450 -20.68 -65.84 -13.64
CA THR A 450 -20.96 -65.57 -12.23
C THR A 450 -20.96 -66.84 -11.40
N ARG A 451 -20.35 -66.80 -10.21
CA ARG A 451 -20.70 -67.78 -9.15
C ARG A 451 -21.93 -67.25 -8.43
N TYR A 452 -23.07 -67.88 -8.68
CA TYR A 452 -24.38 -67.44 -8.22
C TYR A 452 -24.66 -67.88 -6.78
N GLY A 453 -24.23 -69.09 -6.42
CA GLY A 453 -24.46 -69.72 -5.12
C GLY A 453 -23.26 -70.50 -4.59
N GLY A 454 -23.52 -71.53 -3.78
CA GLY A 454 -22.48 -72.41 -3.21
C GLY A 454 -21.69 -73.12 -4.31
N GLU A 455 -22.34 -74.04 -5.00
CA GLU A 455 -21.82 -74.78 -6.17
C GLU A 455 -22.45 -74.36 -7.51
N GLU A 456 -23.21 -73.27 -7.51
CA GLU A 456 -23.99 -72.80 -8.65
C GLU A 456 -23.25 -71.70 -9.43
N PHE A 457 -23.22 -71.84 -10.75
CA PHE A 457 -22.68 -70.87 -11.69
C PHE A 457 -23.74 -70.45 -12.69
N VAL A 458 -23.66 -69.21 -13.16
CA VAL A 458 -24.54 -68.68 -14.19
C VAL A 458 -23.70 -68.00 -15.27
N ILE A 459 -24.02 -68.28 -16.53
CA ILE A 459 -23.47 -67.57 -17.68
C ILE A 459 -24.62 -66.84 -18.35
N LEU A 460 -24.53 -65.51 -18.42
CA LEU A 460 -25.41 -64.69 -19.24
C LEU A 460 -24.68 -64.32 -20.53
N SER A 461 -25.22 -64.76 -21.65
CA SER A 461 -24.64 -64.60 -22.98
C SER A 461 -25.48 -63.66 -23.84
N PRO A 462 -25.11 -62.36 -23.94
CA PRO A 462 -25.80 -61.43 -24.83
C PRO A 462 -25.58 -61.80 -26.30
N ASN A 463 -26.49 -61.37 -27.16
CA ASN A 463 -26.45 -61.58 -28.61
C ASN A 463 -26.23 -63.05 -29.00
N THR A 464 -26.85 -63.97 -28.26
CA THR A 464 -26.61 -65.41 -28.37
C THR A 464 -27.93 -66.14 -28.45
N THR A 465 -28.13 -66.87 -29.55
CA THR A 465 -29.30 -67.71 -29.77
C THR A 465 -29.29 -68.93 -28.85
N LEU A 466 -30.45 -69.53 -28.67
CA LEU A 466 -30.63 -70.72 -27.85
C LEU A 466 -29.72 -71.86 -28.32
N GLU A 467 -29.66 -72.11 -29.62
CA GLU A 467 -28.84 -73.18 -30.22
C GLU A 467 -27.34 -72.92 -30.02
N SER A 468 -26.92 -71.65 -30.07
CA SER A 468 -25.53 -71.27 -29.79
C SER A 468 -25.19 -71.44 -28.32
N SER A 469 -26.12 -71.13 -27.42
CA SER A 469 -25.94 -71.32 -25.98
C SER A 469 -25.87 -72.80 -25.60
N VAL A 470 -26.61 -73.68 -26.29
CA VAL A 470 -26.48 -75.14 -26.16
C VAL A 470 -25.07 -75.61 -26.48
N LYS A 471 -24.44 -75.07 -27.53
CA LYS A 471 -23.04 -75.42 -27.87
C LYS A 471 -22.05 -74.95 -26.79
N ILE A 472 -22.28 -73.78 -26.19
CA ILE A 472 -21.46 -73.28 -25.09
C ILE A 472 -21.62 -74.17 -23.86
N ALA A 473 -22.87 -74.50 -23.49
CA ALA A 473 -23.19 -75.37 -22.37
C ALA A 473 -22.61 -76.78 -22.54
N GLU A 474 -22.77 -77.39 -23.71
CA GLU A 474 -22.23 -78.73 -23.95
C GLU A 474 -20.69 -78.73 -23.92
N ARG A 475 -20.05 -77.68 -24.45
CA ARG A 475 -18.59 -77.50 -24.31
C ARG A 475 -18.17 -77.42 -22.84
N VAL A 476 -18.87 -76.64 -22.02
CA VAL A 476 -18.61 -76.55 -20.58
C VAL A 476 -18.79 -77.91 -19.92
N ARG A 477 -19.89 -78.61 -20.18
CA ARG A 477 -20.19 -79.93 -19.61
C ARG A 477 -19.09 -80.94 -19.92
N GLN A 478 -18.73 -81.06 -21.20
CA GLN A 478 -17.67 -81.96 -21.67
C GLN A 478 -16.32 -81.58 -21.06
N HIS A 479 -15.95 -80.30 -21.06
CA HIS A 479 -14.67 -79.89 -20.48
C HIS A 479 -14.59 -80.13 -18.97
N VAL A 480 -15.69 -80.00 -18.23
CA VAL A 480 -15.69 -80.34 -16.80
C VAL A 480 -15.55 -81.86 -16.60
N GLU A 481 -16.27 -82.66 -17.38
CA GLU A 481 -16.21 -84.13 -17.32
C GLU A 481 -14.82 -84.67 -17.71
N ASP A 482 -14.22 -84.12 -18.77
CA ASP A 482 -12.95 -84.60 -19.35
C ASP A 482 -11.71 -84.09 -18.59
N ASN A 483 -11.85 -83.09 -17.71
CA ASN A 483 -10.74 -82.50 -16.97
C ASN A 483 -10.98 -82.62 -15.46
N PRO A 484 -10.71 -83.79 -14.86
CA PRO A 484 -10.80 -83.96 -13.40
C PRO A 484 -9.83 -83.03 -12.67
N TYR A 485 -10.15 -82.73 -11.41
CA TYR A 485 -9.26 -81.98 -10.54
C TYR A 485 -8.16 -82.90 -10.01
N TYR A 486 -6.91 -82.48 -10.14
CA TYR A 486 -5.73 -83.19 -9.65
C TYR A 486 -5.07 -82.42 -8.51
N ALA A 487 -4.91 -83.06 -7.35
CA ALA A 487 -4.15 -82.54 -6.22
C ALA A 487 -3.29 -83.65 -5.61
N ASP A 488 -1.96 -83.46 -5.59
CA ASP A 488 -0.99 -84.48 -5.18
C ASP A 488 -1.21 -85.84 -5.89
N ASN A 489 -1.79 -86.83 -5.19
CA ASN A 489 -2.12 -88.17 -5.70
C ASN A 489 -3.64 -88.42 -5.80
N LEU A 490 -4.46 -87.37 -5.70
CA LEU A 490 -5.92 -87.44 -5.78
C LEU A 490 -6.38 -86.99 -7.16
N GLU A 491 -7.25 -87.80 -7.76
CA GLU A 491 -8.01 -87.49 -8.97
C GLU A 491 -9.49 -87.42 -8.61
N ILE A 492 -10.09 -86.23 -8.71
CA ILE A 492 -11.48 -85.99 -8.36
C ILE A 492 -12.24 -85.67 -9.64
N ASN A 493 -13.03 -86.65 -10.08
CA ASN A 493 -13.95 -86.52 -11.20
C ASN A 493 -15.23 -85.84 -10.73
N VAL A 494 -15.56 -84.72 -11.37
CA VAL A 494 -16.83 -84.00 -11.17
C VAL A 494 -17.54 -83.84 -12.50
N THR A 495 -18.86 -83.78 -12.44
CA THR A 495 -19.71 -83.50 -13.60
C THR A 495 -20.61 -82.32 -13.27
N VAL A 496 -21.23 -81.73 -14.28
CA VAL A 496 -22.16 -80.61 -14.09
C VAL A 496 -23.48 -80.90 -14.78
N SER A 497 -24.57 -80.51 -14.12
CA SER A 497 -25.88 -80.40 -14.74
C SER A 497 -26.07 -78.97 -15.23
N ILE A 498 -26.72 -78.81 -16.39
CA ILE A 498 -26.88 -77.49 -17.01
C ILE A 498 -28.34 -77.25 -17.45
N GLY A 499 -28.88 -76.10 -17.09
CA GLY A 499 -30.15 -75.60 -17.58
C GLY A 499 -29.96 -74.39 -18.48
N ILE A 500 -30.71 -74.31 -19.57
CA ILE A 500 -30.54 -73.26 -20.59
C ILE A 500 -31.89 -72.64 -20.92
N ALA A 501 -31.95 -71.32 -20.98
CA ALA A 501 -33.09 -70.58 -21.48
C ALA A 501 -32.63 -69.46 -22.42
N GLY A 502 -33.48 -69.08 -23.39
CA GLY A 502 -33.15 -68.06 -24.39
C GLY A 502 -34.31 -67.14 -24.72
N TYR A 503 -34.05 -65.84 -24.67
CA TYR A 503 -34.89 -64.78 -25.21
C TYR A 503 -34.68 -64.66 -26.74
N GLY A 504 -35.78 -64.41 -27.46
CA GLY A 504 -35.85 -64.39 -28.93
C GLY A 504 -36.37 -65.71 -29.54
N HIS A 505 -36.27 -66.82 -28.81
CA HIS A 505 -36.85 -68.12 -29.18
C HIS A 505 -38.18 -68.37 -28.45
N SER A 506 -38.26 -68.05 -27.15
CA SER A 506 -39.49 -68.16 -26.35
C SER A 506 -40.29 -66.85 -26.31
N LYS A 507 -41.61 -66.90 -26.55
CA LYS A 507 -42.49 -65.70 -26.53
C LYS A 507 -42.87 -65.23 -25.13
N ASN A 508 -42.52 -65.98 -24.08
CA ASN A 508 -42.99 -65.75 -22.72
C ASN A 508 -41.94 -65.16 -21.75
N ILE A 509 -40.75 -64.79 -22.25
CA ILE A 509 -39.69 -64.21 -21.41
C ILE A 509 -39.60 -62.71 -21.70
N SER A 510 -39.86 -61.90 -20.68
CA SER A 510 -39.94 -60.44 -20.75
C SER A 510 -38.97 -59.71 -19.81
N THR A 511 -38.38 -60.42 -18.84
CA THR A 511 -37.40 -59.86 -17.90
C THR A 511 -36.17 -60.76 -17.73
N PHE A 512 -35.06 -60.19 -17.27
CA PHE A 512 -33.86 -60.97 -16.93
C PHE A 512 -34.15 -62.04 -15.88
N TYR A 513 -34.96 -61.73 -14.87
CA TYR A 513 -35.31 -62.68 -13.81
C TYR A 513 -36.13 -63.87 -14.34
N GLU A 514 -37.06 -63.65 -15.28
CA GLU A 514 -37.79 -64.75 -15.94
C GLU A 514 -36.85 -65.64 -16.77
N LEU A 515 -35.86 -65.05 -17.44
CA LEU A 515 -34.85 -65.79 -18.19
C LEU A 515 -34.00 -66.66 -17.26
N LEU A 516 -33.55 -66.09 -16.14
CA LEU A 516 -32.77 -66.80 -15.13
C LEU A 516 -33.57 -67.93 -14.47
N ASP A 517 -34.82 -67.67 -14.08
CA ASP A 517 -35.72 -68.65 -13.49
C ASP A 517 -36.01 -69.80 -14.46
N SER A 518 -36.22 -69.51 -15.75
CA SER A 518 -36.41 -70.53 -16.78
C SER A 518 -35.19 -71.44 -16.94
N ALA A 519 -33.97 -70.87 -16.88
CA ALA A 519 -32.73 -71.64 -16.91
C ALA A 519 -32.58 -72.51 -15.64
N ASP A 520 -32.93 -71.98 -14.47
CA ASP A 520 -32.90 -72.72 -13.20
C ASP A 520 -33.90 -73.90 -13.19
N GLN A 521 -35.11 -73.71 -13.71
CA GLN A 521 -36.09 -74.79 -13.87
C GLN A 521 -35.57 -75.90 -14.79
N ALA A 522 -34.91 -75.55 -15.90
CA ALA A 522 -34.28 -76.54 -16.76
C ALA A 522 -33.14 -77.28 -16.05
N LEU A 523 -32.33 -76.58 -15.26
CA LEU A 523 -31.24 -77.16 -14.46
C LEU A 523 -31.77 -78.16 -13.44
N TYR A 524 -32.88 -77.82 -12.76
CA TYR A 524 -33.54 -78.72 -11.82
C TYR A 524 -33.93 -80.04 -12.48
N ILE A 525 -34.51 -80.00 -13.69
CA ILE A 525 -34.85 -81.20 -14.45
C ILE A 525 -33.61 -81.99 -14.87
N ALA A 526 -32.51 -81.32 -15.26
CA ALA A 526 -31.25 -81.99 -15.58
C ALA A 526 -30.71 -82.79 -14.39
N LYS A 527 -30.80 -82.24 -13.17
CA LYS A 527 -30.39 -82.92 -11.93
C LYS A 527 -31.26 -84.13 -11.62
N GLU A 528 -32.59 -84.04 -11.78
CA GLU A 528 -33.49 -85.15 -11.50
C GLU A 528 -33.46 -86.24 -12.58
N SER A 529 -33.11 -85.87 -13.82
CA SER A 529 -33.12 -86.79 -14.96
C SER A 529 -31.82 -87.59 -15.14
N GLY A 530 -30.98 -87.70 -14.10
CA GLY A 530 -29.75 -88.50 -14.13
C GLY A 530 -28.43 -87.73 -14.09
N ARG A 531 -28.46 -86.39 -14.04
CA ARG A 531 -27.27 -85.50 -13.95
C ARG A 531 -26.33 -85.60 -15.16
N ASN A 532 -25.23 -84.85 -15.15
CA ASN A 532 -24.24 -84.78 -16.23
C ASN A 532 -24.86 -84.60 -17.63
N GLN A 533 -25.81 -83.68 -17.73
CA GLN A 533 -26.56 -83.42 -18.95
C GLN A 533 -27.05 -81.99 -18.98
N LEU A 534 -27.53 -81.57 -20.14
CA LEU A 534 -28.18 -80.28 -20.31
C LEU A 534 -29.66 -80.42 -20.62
N ARG A 535 -30.46 -79.44 -20.18
CA ARG A 535 -31.89 -79.30 -20.47
C ARG A 535 -32.16 -77.89 -20.95
N VAL A 536 -33.12 -77.76 -21.86
CA VAL A 536 -33.46 -76.49 -22.47
C VAL A 536 -34.91 -76.13 -22.14
N TYR A 537 -35.14 -74.90 -21.71
CA TYR A 537 -36.47 -74.32 -21.54
C TYR A 537 -36.94 -73.71 -22.85
N ASP A 538 -38.01 -74.26 -23.43
CA ASP A 538 -38.61 -73.82 -24.70
C ASP A 538 -40.13 -73.56 -24.54
N ASN A 539 -40.78 -72.98 -25.56
CA ASN A 539 -42.20 -72.64 -25.63
C ASN A 539 -43.14 -73.83 -25.34
N THR A 540 -42.69 -75.07 -25.58
CA THR A 540 -43.46 -76.30 -25.32
C THR A 540 -43.18 -76.91 -23.94
N GLY A 541 -42.34 -76.27 -23.12
CA GLY A 541 -41.84 -76.78 -21.84
C GLY A 541 -40.35 -77.12 -21.88
N ILE A 542 -39.89 -77.92 -20.92
CA ILE A 542 -38.49 -78.34 -20.83
C ILE A 542 -38.27 -79.54 -21.75
N VAL A 543 -37.34 -79.41 -22.69
CA VAL A 543 -37.05 -80.41 -23.72
C VAL A 543 -35.61 -80.93 -23.64
N ASP A 544 -35.40 -82.11 -24.21
CA ASP A 544 -34.07 -82.69 -24.38
C ASP A 544 -33.37 -82.10 -25.62
N VAL A 545 -32.04 -82.05 -25.59
CA VAL A 545 -31.20 -81.40 -26.62
C VAL A 545 -31.40 -82.02 -27.99
N GLY A 546 -31.63 -83.34 -28.03
CA GLY A 546 -31.82 -84.10 -29.26
C GLY A 546 -33.09 -83.76 -30.03
N GLN A 547 -33.96 -82.90 -29.50
CA GLN A 547 -35.15 -82.40 -30.18
C GLN A 547 -35.00 -80.97 -30.74
N LEU A 548 -33.91 -80.27 -30.41
CA LEU A 548 -33.65 -78.87 -30.79
C LEU A 548 -32.53 -78.70 -31.85
N LEU A 549 -31.76 -79.75 -32.11
CA LEU A 549 -30.77 -79.86 -33.19
C LEU A 549 -31.38 -80.57 -34.41
#